data_AF-E0QM90-F1
#
_entry.id   AF-E0QM90-F1
#
_cell.length_a   1.000
_cell.length_b   1.000
_cell.length_c   1.000
_cell.angle_alpha   90.00
_cell.angle_beta   90.00
_cell.angle_gamma   90.00
#
_symmetry.space_group_name_H-M   'P 1'
#
loop_
_entity.id
_entity.type
_entity.pdbx_description
1 polymer ?
#
loop_
_entity_poly.entity_id
_entity_poly.type
_entity_poly.pdbx_seq_one_letter_code
_entity_poly.pdbx_strand_id
1 'polypeptide(L)'
;MPDRKTGQEKLDTLSEKVSIAGTDFETIIPNKYGDWINHRSEEYLEYQALGDKATKGKENTPAIFQIYSGGLKTNRDTWCYNYSRTAVAANMSRMIDNYNSNVTFGRTSETADTDPTQISWNRQLFKDLDGCVLHEFKETAVQTAIYRPFCKQTVYFDRAMNDMVYQLPRIFPTPRHPNLALGPNGERRHEFSVFITSMLPDLEMISKAQWCPLYTWEKIVENQSDGGFDLDALGDAPAEYAGDLDLSRPLEQQIPLRIDGYRRRENITDDTLKAYRKHYADLGITKEDIFFYIYALLHHPEYRQRFQADLKKMLPRIPRVPGFHDFAAVGRKLADLHI
;
A
#
# COMPACT_ATOMS: atom_id res chain seq x y z
N MET A 1 -0.58 21.93 27.68
CA MET A 1 0.33 21.19 28.59
C MET A 1 1.66 21.04 27.89
N PRO A 2 2.79 21.37 28.52
CA PRO A 2 4.11 21.09 27.95
C PRO A 2 4.31 19.59 27.76
N ASP A 3 5.08 19.20 26.75
CA ASP A 3 5.45 17.80 26.53
C ASP A 3 6.27 17.24 27.71
N ARG A 4 6.24 15.91 27.87
CA ARG A 4 7.05 15.12 28.83
C ARG A 4 6.68 15.19 30.32
N LYS A 5 5.45 15.59 30.68
CA LYS A 5 4.95 15.43 32.07
C LYS A 5 4.49 13.99 32.36
N THR A 6 4.90 13.46 33.51
CA THR A 6 4.40 12.22 34.13
C THR A 6 2.93 12.36 34.55
N GLY A 7 2.31 11.24 34.93
CA GLY A 7 0.95 11.25 35.48
C GLY A 7 0.83 12.13 36.72
N GLN A 8 1.81 12.04 37.64
CA GLN A 8 1.81 12.80 38.89
C GLN A 8 1.98 14.29 38.64
N GLU A 9 2.93 14.71 37.80
CA GLU A 9 3.14 16.13 37.51
C GLU A 9 1.91 16.78 36.83
N LYS A 10 1.13 16.01 36.06
CA LYS A 10 -0.15 16.49 35.52
C LYS A 10 -1.18 16.72 36.63
N LEU A 11 -1.25 15.81 37.61
CA LEU A 11 -2.13 15.95 38.77
C LEU A 11 -1.70 17.12 39.65
N ASP A 12 -0.40 17.27 39.92
CA ASP A 12 0.15 18.39 40.68
C ASP A 12 -0.18 19.73 40.01
N THR A 13 -0.06 19.79 38.68
CA THR A 13 -0.47 20.99 37.89
C THR A 13 -1.96 21.30 38.08
N LEU A 14 -2.83 20.29 38.12
CA LEU A 14 -4.27 20.50 38.34
C LEU A 14 -4.54 20.95 39.78
N SER A 15 -3.84 20.37 40.76
CA SER A 15 -3.92 20.77 42.17
C SER A 15 -3.45 22.20 42.41
N GLU A 16 -2.37 22.64 41.74
CA GLU A 16 -1.89 24.02 41.76
C GLU A 16 -2.90 24.99 41.12
N LYS A 17 -3.48 24.61 39.98
CA LYS A 17 -4.37 25.48 39.21
C LYS A 17 -5.77 25.57 39.81
N VAL A 18 -6.20 24.57 40.60
CA VAL A 18 -7.45 24.45 41.38
C VAL A 18 -8.74 24.47 40.54
N SER A 19 -8.85 25.39 39.58
CA SER A 19 -9.99 25.57 38.68
C SER A 19 -9.55 26.12 37.33
N ILE A 20 -10.48 26.16 36.37
CA ILE A 20 -10.24 26.79 35.07
C ILE A 20 -9.86 28.28 35.18
N ALA A 21 -10.33 28.99 36.21
CA ALA A 21 -10.02 30.40 36.40
C ALA A 21 -8.54 30.66 36.74
N GLY A 22 -7.83 29.66 37.25
CA GLY A 22 -6.38 29.74 37.53
C GLY A 22 -5.51 29.36 36.33
N THR A 23 -6.10 28.96 35.21
CA THR A 23 -5.40 28.42 34.03
C THR A 23 -5.36 29.43 32.91
N ASP A 24 -4.18 29.59 32.31
CA ASP A 24 -3.99 30.41 31.11
C ASP A 24 -4.50 29.66 29.88
N PHE A 25 -5.56 30.18 29.26
CA PHE A 25 -6.15 29.61 28.05
C PHE A 25 -5.77 30.41 26.81
N GLU A 26 -5.48 29.69 25.74
CA GLU A 26 -5.36 30.26 24.39
C GLU A 26 -6.69 30.15 23.66
N THR A 27 -7.17 31.26 23.10
CA THR A 27 -8.38 31.25 22.25
C THR A 27 -8.00 30.74 20.86
N ILE A 28 -8.68 29.68 20.42
CA ILE A 28 -8.43 29.05 19.13
C ILE A 28 -9.60 29.33 18.19
N ILE A 29 -9.31 29.84 16.99
CA ILE A 29 -10.30 30.02 15.92
C ILE A 29 -10.17 28.85 14.94
N PRO A 30 -11.22 28.04 14.74
CA PRO A 30 -11.21 26.99 13.74
C PRO A 30 -10.98 27.54 12.33
N ASN A 31 -10.13 26.90 11.55
CA ASN A 31 -9.97 27.27 10.14
C ASN A 31 -11.20 26.86 9.30
N LYS A 32 -11.23 27.22 8.01
CA LYS A 32 -12.33 26.89 7.07
C LYS A 32 -12.59 25.39 6.89
N TYR A 33 -11.68 24.54 7.35
CA TYR A 33 -11.80 23.10 7.32
C TYR A 33 -12.17 22.48 8.68
N GLY A 34 -12.46 23.30 9.69
CA GLY A 34 -12.84 22.87 11.03
C GLY A 34 -11.67 22.42 11.91
N ASP A 35 -10.42 22.71 11.54
CA ASP A 35 -9.27 22.34 12.36
C ASP A 35 -9.11 23.33 13.53
N TRP A 36 -9.09 22.81 14.77
CA TRP A 36 -8.79 23.62 15.95
C TRP A 36 -7.27 23.80 16.11
N ILE A 37 -6.51 22.70 16.01
CA ILE A 37 -5.03 22.68 16.09
C ILE A 37 -4.42 22.03 14.85
N ASN A 38 -3.14 22.33 14.57
CA ASN A 38 -2.40 21.84 13.40
C ASN A 38 -3.13 22.19 12.09
N HIS A 39 -3.28 23.49 11.82
CA HIS A 39 -4.01 24.01 10.66
C HIS A 39 -3.33 23.55 9.36
N ARG A 40 -4.14 23.19 8.37
CA ARG A 40 -3.69 22.79 7.03
C ARG A 40 -3.29 23.99 6.19
N SER A 41 -2.35 23.79 5.27
CA SER A 41 -1.96 24.81 4.29
C SER A 41 -2.95 24.85 3.12
N GLU A 42 -3.36 26.06 2.71
CA GLU A 42 -4.22 26.22 1.53
C GLU A 42 -3.46 25.91 0.23
N GLU A 43 -2.19 26.35 0.15
CA GLU A 43 -1.29 26.08 -0.97
C GLU A 43 -1.11 24.57 -1.20
N TYR A 44 -1.03 23.79 -0.11
CA TYR A 44 -0.88 22.34 -0.21
C TYR A 44 -2.03 21.67 -0.97
N LEU A 45 -3.24 22.24 -0.87
CA LEU A 45 -4.43 21.70 -1.53
C LEU A 45 -4.48 22.00 -3.04
N GLU A 46 -3.69 22.96 -3.51
CA GLU A 46 -3.51 23.25 -4.93
C GLU A 46 -2.61 22.21 -5.61
N TYR A 47 -1.75 21.54 -4.84
CA TYR A 47 -0.87 20.49 -5.36
C TYR A 47 -1.65 19.22 -5.71
N GLN A 48 -1.12 18.50 -6.71
CA GLN A 48 -1.74 17.29 -7.23
C GLN A 48 -1.66 16.15 -6.20
N ALA A 49 -2.80 15.50 -5.90
CA ALA A 49 -2.84 14.41 -4.93
C ALA A 49 -2.20 13.13 -5.47
N LEU A 50 -1.54 12.38 -4.59
CA LEU A 50 -0.95 11.09 -4.90
C LEU A 50 -2.00 10.09 -5.42
N GLY A 51 -3.14 10.02 -4.73
CA GLY A 51 -4.28 9.17 -5.09
C GLY A 51 -5.60 9.83 -4.66
N ASP A 52 -6.68 9.55 -5.39
CA ASP A 52 -8.02 9.98 -5.02
C ASP A 52 -8.95 8.78 -4.83
N LYS A 53 -9.68 8.75 -3.71
CA LYS A 53 -10.59 7.66 -3.37
C LYS A 53 -11.84 7.64 -4.25
N ALA A 54 -12.37 8.81 -4.63
CA ALA A 54 -13.63 8.91 -5.38
C ALA A 54 -13.48 8.52 -6.85
N THR A 55 -12.29 8.74 -7.41
CA THR A 55 -11.95 8.43 -8.81
C THR A 55 -10.95 7.27 -8.95
N LYS A 56 -10.64 6.55 -7.87
CA LYS A 56 -9.71 5.42 -7.89
C LYS A 56 -10.06 4.40 -8.97
N GLY A 57 -9.09 4.07 -9.82
CA GLY A 57 -9.23 3.11 -10.92
C GLY A 57 -9.86 3.69 -12.19
N LYS A 58 -10.38 4.93 -12.17
CA LYS A 58 -10.98 5.58 -13.34
C LYS A 58 -9.91 6.25 -14.19
N GLU A 59 -10.07 6.21 -15.51
CA GLU A 59 -9.13 6.82 -16.46
C GLU A 59 -9.03 8.35 -16.29
N ASN A 60 -10.12 9.00 -15.90
CA ASN A 60 -10.21 10.46 -15.75
C ASN A 60 -9.88 10.96 -14.33
N THR A 61 -9.14 10.20 -13.53
CA THR A 61 -8.75 10.66 -12.19
C THR A 61 -7.80 11.86 -12.27
N PRO A 62 -7.99 12.92 -11.47
CA PRO A 62 -7.05 14.03 -11.40
C PRO A 62 -5.79 13.69 -10.58
N ALA A 63 -5.76 12.53 -9.91
CA ALA A 63 -4.63 12.10 -9.11
C ALA A 63 -3.44 11.63 -9.96
N ILE A 64 -2.26 11.58 -9.34
CA ILE A 64 -1.03 11.09 -9.99
C ILE A 64 -1.15 9.62 -10.34
N PHE A 65 -1.53 8.80 -9.36
CA PHE A 65 -1.69 7.35 -9.52
C PHE A 65 -3.16 6.99 -9.75
N GLN A 66 -3.42 6.20 -10.78
CA GLN A 66 -4.76 5.70 -11.09
C GLN A 66 -5.24 4.71 -10.01
N ILE A 67 -4.36 3.83 -9.56
CA ILE A 67 -4.63 2.81 -8.54
C ILE A 67 -3.65 2.98 -7.38
N TYR A 68 -4.16 2.77 -6.17
CA TYR A 68 -3.36 2.57 -4.96
C TYR A 68 -4.08 1.57 -4.05
N SER A 69 -3.35 0.97 -3.11
CA SER A 69 -3.83 -0.11 -2.25
C SER A 69 -3.42 0.05 -0.80
N GLY A 70 -4.23 -0.46 0.13
CA GLY A 70 -3.71 -0.82 1.44
C GLY A 70 -2.79 -2.04 1.33
N GLY A 71 -1.91 -2.23 2.31
CA GLY A 71 -1.16 -3.48 2.47
C GLY A 71 -2.05 -4.64 2.90
N LEU A 72 -1.52 -5.86 2.89
CA LEU A 72 -2.27 -7.07 3.15
C LEU A 72 -2.79 -7.05 4.59
N LYS A 73 -4.09 -7.25 4.76
CA LYS A 73 -4.72 -7.36 6.08
C LYS A 73 -5.23 -8.78 6.26
N THR A 74 -4.53 -9.58 7.06
CA THR A 74 -4.93 -10.98 7.29
C THR A 74 -5.94 -11.11 8.44
N ASN A 75 -5.80 -10.29 9.49
CA ASN A 75 -6.44 -10.44 10.82
C ASN A 75 -6.13 -11.78 11.52
N ARG A 76 -5.09 -12.49 11.10
CA ARG A 76 -4.69 -13.80 11.61
C ARG A 76 -3.19 -14.04 11.39
N ASP A 77 -2.39 -13.02 11.68
CA ASP A 77 -0.97 -13.00 11.33
C ASP A 77 -0.20 -14.22 11.84
N THR A 78 -0.54 -14.76 13.02
CA THR A 78 0.07 -15.97 13.58
C THR A 78 -0.10 -17.22 12.71
N TRP A 79 -1.15 -17.26 11.88
CA TRP A 79 -1.41 -18.32 10.92
C TRP A 79 -0.81 -18.01 9.56
N CYS A 80 -1.00 -16.78 9.08
CA CYS A 80 -0.64 -16.40 7.72
C CYS A 80 0.83 -16.03 7.55
N TYR A 81 1.52 -15.54 8.58
CA TYR A 81 2.92 -15.09 8.50
C TYR A 81 3.84 -15.96 9.35
N ASN A 82 5.03 -16.26 8.80
CA ASN A 82 6.14 -16.84 9.55
C ASN A 82 7.45 -16.62 8.79
N TYR A 83 8.60 -16.66 9.48
CA TYR A 83 9.90 -16.72 8.80
C TYR A 83 10.06 -18.05 8.03
N SER A 84 9.52 -19.15 8.57
CA SER A 84 9.58 -20.46 7.93
C SER A 84 8.44 -20.67 6.95
N ARG A 85 8.81 -20.89 5.69
CA ARG A 85 7.87 -21.22 4.61
C ARG A 85 7.06 -22.49 4.93
N THR A 86 7.72 -23.51 5.45
CA THR A 86 7.06 -24.78 5.81
C THR A 86 6.12 -24.62 7.00
N ALA A 87 6.43 -23.72 7.94
CA ALA A 87 5.54 -23.41 9.05
C ALA A 87 4.26 -22.71 8.59
N VAL A 88 4.34 -21.75 7.65
CA VAL A 88 3.15 -21.13 7.06
C VAL A 88 2.28 -22.17 6.34
N ALA A 89 2.89 -23.00 5.49
CA ALA A 89 2.17 -24.06 4.79
C ALA A 89 1.44 -24.99 5.77
N ALA A 90 2.16 -25.54 6.76
CA ALA A 90 1.58 -26.44 7.77
C ALA A 90 0.49 -25.77 8.62
N ASN A 91 0.66 -24.51 9.01
CA ASN A 91 -0.35 -23.76 9.76
C ASN A 91 -1.62 -23.57 8.93
N MET A 92 -1.48 -23.14 7.68
CA MET A 92 -2.63 -22.87 6.82
C MET A 92 -3.35 -24.15 6.40
N SER A 93 -2.64 -25.23 6.06
CA SER A 93 -3.26 -26.54 5.80
C SER A 93 -4.08 -27.00 7.00
N ARG A 94 -3.50 -26.97 8.22
CA ARG A 94 -4.22 -27.36 9.44
C ARG A 94 -5.47 -26.52 9.68
N MET A 95 -5.37 -25.19 9.52
CA MET A 95 -6.53 -24.30 9.72
C MET A 95 -7.64 -24.58 8.69
N ILE A 96 -7.28 -24.83 7.44
CA ILE A 96 -8.21 -25.16 6.35
C ILE A 96 -8.87 -26.52 6.59
N ASP A 97 -8.11 -27.53 7.02
CA ASP A 97 -8.65 -28.86 7.35
C ASP A 97 -9.62 -28.80 8.53
N ASN A 98 -9.29 -28.02 9.56
CA ASN A 98 -10.18 -27.77 10.69
C ASN A 98 -11.48 -27.07 10.26
N TYR A 99 -11.36 -26.05 9.39
CA TYR A 99 -12.52 -25.36 8.83
C TYR A 99 -13.39 -26.31 8.00
N ASN A 100 -12.80 -27.07 7.07
CA ASN A 100 -13.52 -28.02 6.24
C ASN A 100 -14.17 -29.12 7.08
N SER A 101 -13.55 -29.52 8.20
CA SER A 101 -14.17 -30.45 9.15
C SER A 101 -15.48 -29.88 9.71
N ASN A 102 -15.52 -28.59 10.08
CA ASN A 102 -16.75 -27.92 10.53
C ASN A 102 -17.84 -27.98 9.44
N VAL A 103 -17.47 -27.76 8.17
CA VAL A 103 -18.40 -27.89 7.02
C VAL A 103 -18.93 -29.33 6.91
N THR A 104 -18.05 -30.33 6.95
CA THR A 104 -18.46 -31.74 6.83
C THR A 104 -19.32 -32.24 8.00
N PHE A 105 -19.14 -31.69 9.20
CA PHE A 105 -20.00 -31.96 10.36
C PHE A 105 -21.33 -31.20 10.32
N GLY A 106 -21.58 -30.39 9.29
CA GLY A 106 -22.81 -29.61 9.16
C GLY A 106 -22.94 -28.51 10.21
N ARG A 107 -21.80 -27.99 10.73
CA ARG A 107 -21.82 -26.84 11.63
C ARG A 107 -22.17 -25.58 10.86
N THR A 108 -22.75 -24.64 11.57
CA THR A 108 -23.13 -23.31 11.11
C THR A 108 -22.35 -22.26 11.88
N SER A 109 -22.48 -20.99 11.47
CA SER A 109 -21.92 -19.85 12.20
C SER A 109 -22.33 -19.79 13.68
N GLU A 110 -23.49 -20.35 14.05
CA GLU A 110 -23.99 -20.45 15.43
C GLU A 110 -23.38 -21.61 16.24
N THR A 111 -22.88 -22.64 15.56
CA THR A 111 -22.41 -23.90 16.18
C THR A 111 -20.94 -24.21 15.87
N ALA A 112 -20.26 -23.28 15.20
CA ALA A 112 -18.86 -23.37 14.85
C ALA A 112 -17.97 -23.54 16.10
N ASP A 113 -16.92 -24.34 15.97
CA ASP A 113 -15.89 -24.39 16.99
C ASP A 113 -15.12 -23.06 17.01
N THR A 114 -15.13 -22.37 18.15
CA THR A 114 -14.50 -21.05 18.32
C THR A 114 -13.14 -21.12 19.01
N ASP A 115 -12.57 -22.32 19.19
CA ASP A 115 -11.21 -22.47 19.69
C ASP A 115 -10.20 -21.76 18.76
N PRO A 116 -9.55 -20.68 19.24
CA PRO A 116 -8.63 -19.89 18.42
C PRO A 116 -7.35 -20.66 18.05
N THR A 117 -7.06 -21.78 18.70
CA THR A 117 -5.94 -22.68 18.35
C THR A 117 -6.25 -23.57 17.15
N GLN A 118 -7.54 -23.74 16.81
CA GLN A 118 -7.98 -24.53 15.66
C GLN A 118 -8.21 -23.65 14.44
N ILE A 119 -8.97 -22.57 14.62
CA ILE A 119 -9.40 -21.67 13.54
C ILE A 119 -9.45 -20.24 14.09
N SER A 120 -8.78 -19.32 13.39
CA SER A 120 -9.12 -17.90 13.53
C SER A 120 -10.35 -17.62 12.67
N TRP A 121 -11.44 -17.06 13.19
CA TRP A 121 -12.63 -16.79 12.37
C TRP A 121 -12.65 -15.35 11.85
N ASN A 122 -13.29 -15.14 10.69
CA ASN A 122 -13.65 -13.81 10.20
C ASN A 122 -15.07 -13.86 9.62
N ARG A 123 -15.65 -12.70 9.31
CA ARG A 123 -17.02 -12.59 8.79
C ARG A 123 -17.23 -13.40 7.50
N GLN A 124 -16.20 -13.49 6.65
CA GLN A 124 -16.29 -14.20 5.38
C GLN A 124 -16.32 -15.72 5.60
N LEU A 125 -15.45 -16.26 6.46
CA LEU A 125 -15.42 -17.69 6.81
C LEU A 125 -16.73 -18.16 7.44
N PHE A 126 -17.39 -17.35 8.27
CA PHE A 126 -18.72 -17.69 8.79
C PHE A 126 -19.76 -17.78 7.68
N LYS A 127 -19.74 -16.82 6.74
CA LYS A 127 -20.64 -16.84 5.58
C LYS A 127 -20.38 -18.05 4.68
N ASP A 128 -19.11 -18.40 4.49
CA ASP A 128 -18.70 -19.55 3.68
C ASP A 128 -19.09 -20.87 4.38
N LEU A 129 -19.00 -20.94 5.71
CA LEU A 129 -19.47 -22.08 6.50
C LEU A 129 -20.99 -22.27 6.35
N ASP A 130 -21.79 -21.22 6.53
CA ASP A 130 -23.24 -21.28 6.35
C ASP A 130 -23.62 -21.65 4.90
N GLY A 131 -22.77 -21.30 3.93
CA GLY A 131 -22.90 -21.66 2.53
C GLY A 131 -22.33 -23.04 2.15
N CYS A 132 -21.81 -23.82 3.11
CA CYS A 132 -21.16 -25.10 2.89
C CYS A 132 -19.99 -25.06 1.88
N VAL A 133 -19.26 -23.94 1.85
CA VAL A 133 -18.13 -23.74 0.94
C VAL A 133 -16.89 -24.43 1.51
N LEU A 134 -16.33 -25.38 0.76
CA LEU A 134 -15.04 -25.98 1.07
C LEU A 134 -13.89 -25.11 0.52
N HIS A 135 -12.78 -25.11 1.24
CA HIS A 135 -11.56 -24.42 0.82
C HIS A 135 -10.42 -25.41 0.60
N GLU A 136 -9.53 -25.09 -0.34
CA GLU A 136 -8.35 -25.89 -0.65
C GLU A 136 -7.08 -25.10 -0.30
N PHE A 137 -6.10 -25.79 0.25
CA PHE A 137 -4.76 -25.24 0.45
C PHE A 137 -4.06 -25.06 -0.91
N LYS A 138 -3.57 -23.85 -1.18
CA LYS A 138 -2.87 -23.51 -2.43
C LYS A 138 -1.40 -23.25 -2.15
N GLU A 139 -0.54 -24.15 -2.59
CA GLU A 139 0.92 -23.98 -2.44
C GLU A 139 1.42 -22.69 -3.14
N THR A 140 0.76 -22.29 -4.22
CA THR A 140 1.06 -21.05 -4.96
C THR A 140 0.70 -19.78 -4.21
N ALA A 141 -0.12 -19.84 -3.16
CA ALA A 141 -0.45 -18.71 -2.30
C ALA A 141 0.65 -18.44 -1.25
N VAL A 142 1.59 -19.38 -1.05
CA VAL A 142 2.72 -19.21 -0.13
C VAL A 142 3.82 -18.41 -0.83
N GLN A 143 4.01 -17.15 -0.43
CA GLN A 143 4.94 -16.23 -1.06
C GLN A 143 5.72 -15.37 -0.06
N THR A 144 6.82 -14.77 -0.51
CA THR A 144 7.59 -13.81 0.30
C THR A 144 6.88 -12.46 0.35
N ALA A 145 6.86 -11.86 1.54
CA ALA A 145 6.28 -10.55 1.81
C ALA A 145 7.18 -9.73 2.73
N ILE A 146 7.00 -8.41 2.72
CA ILE A 146 7.62 -7.50 3.66
C ILE A 146 6.65 -7.22 4.81
N TYR A 147 6.91 -7.83 5.97
CA TYR A 147 6.00 -7.75 7.12
C TYR A 147 6.17 -6.43 7.86
N ARG A 148 7.41 -6.02 8.10
CA ARG A 148 7.81 -4.75 8.75
C ARG A 148 9.03 -4.17 8.02
N PRO A 149 9.47 -2.93 8.31
CA PRO A 149 10.62 -2.35 7.62
C PRO A 149 11.82 -3.28 7.70
N PHE A 150 12.35 -3.65 6.53
CA PHE A 150 13.50 -4.55 6.37
C PHE A 150 13.32 -5.97 6.94
N CYS A 151 12.08 -6.37 7.25
CA CYS A 151 11.74 -7.67 7.83
C CYS A 151 10.92 -8.52 6.85
N LYS A 152 11.63 -9.31 6.04
CA LYS A 152 11.01 -10.26 5.10
C LYS A 152 10.47 -11.48 5.87
N GLN A 153 9.26 -11.91 5.52
CA GLN A 153 8.64 -13.13 6.02
C GLN A 153 7.92 -13.87 4.89
N THR A 154 7.61 -15.14 5.12
CA THR A 154 6.66 -15.87 4.26
C THR A 154 5.24 -15.52 4.68
N VAL A 155 4.34 -15.37 3.70
CA VAL A 155 2.91 -15.17 3.91
C VAL A 155 2.07 -16.15 3.07
N TYR A 156 0.89 -16.50 3.57
CA TYR A 156 -0.18 -17.12 2.76
C TYR A 156 -1.15 -16.05 2.24
N PHE A 157 -1.03 -15.72 0.96
CA PHE A 157 -1.80 -14.69 0.28
C PHE A 157 -2.94 -15.29 -0.55
N ASP A 158 -4.14 -15.32 0.02
CA ASP A 158 -5.34 -15.85 -0.63
C ASP A 158 -6.58 -15.05 -0.22
N ARG A 159 -7.45 -14.78 -1.19
CA ARG A 159 -8.64 -13.94 -1.00
C ARG A 159 -9.65 -14.54 -0.02
N ALA A 160 -9.78 -15.87 0.05
CA ALA A 160 -10.71 -16.51 0.98
C ALA A 160 -10.14 -16.54 2.40
N MET A 161 -8.81 -16.69 2.53
CA MET A 161 -8.15 -16.83 3.82
C MET A 161 -7.70 -15.51 4.46
N ASN A 162 -7.72 -14.39 3.74
CA ASN A 162 -7.32 -13.08 4.26
C ASN A 162 -8.52 -12.12 4.38
N ASP A 163 -8.54 -11.27 5.40
CA ASP A 163 -9.62 -10.29 5.63
C ASP A 163 -9.74 -9.28 4.47
N MET A 164 -8.63 -8.68 4.05
CA MET A 164 -8.58 -7.76 2.91
C MET A 164 -7.28 -7.91 2.13
N VAL A 165 -7.38 -8.32 0.86
CA VAL A 165 -6.27 -8.31 -0.12
C VAL A 165 -6.21 -6.99 -0.92
N TYR A 166 -7.21 -6.11 -0.76
CA TYR A 166 -7.34 -4.83 -1.47
C TYR A 166 -7.07 -4.94 -2.99
N GLN A 167 -6.19 -4.09 -3.52
CA GLN A 167 -5.77 -4.11 -4.93
C GLN A 167 -4.45 -4.85 -5.11
N LEU A 168 -3.89 -5.49 -4.07
CA LEU A 168 -2.62 -6.20 -4.15
C LEU A 168 -2.59 -7.27 -5.25
N PRO A 169 -3.68 -8.01 -5.58
CA PRO A 169 -3.67 -8.93 -6.72
C PRO A 169 -3.46 -8.25 -8.09
N ARG A 170 -3.66 -6.93 -8.21
CA ARG A 170 -3.33 -6.13 -9.39
C ARG A 170 -1.94 -5.51 -9.33
N ILE A 171 -1.26 -5.56 -8.18
CA ILE A 171 0.05 -4.96 -7.96
C ILE A 171 1.14 -6.03 -7.94
N PHE A 172 0.90 -7.09 -7.14
CA PHE A 172 1.71 -8.27 -6.97
C PHE A 172 0.82 -9.53 -7.13
N PRO A 173 0.36 -9.88 -8.35
CA PRO A 173 -0.48 -11.05 -8.57
C PRO A 173 0.16 -12.35 -8.08
N THR A 174 1.43 -12.56 -8.43
CA THR A 174 2.27 -13.68 -8.01
C THR A 174 3.72 -13.20 -7.87
N PRO A 175 4.62 -13.99 -7.25
CA PRO A 175 6.05 -13.64 -7.17
C PRO A 175 6.76 -13.49 -8.53
N ARG A 176 6.13 -13.94 -9.62
CA ARG A 176 6.66 -13.86 -10.98
C ARG A 176 6.36 -12.52 -11.67
N HIS A 177 5.57 -11.65 -11.03
CA HIS A 177 5.16 -10.35 -11.54
C HIS A 177 5.90 -9.23 -10.78
N PRO A 178 7.15 -8.93 -11.15
CA PRO A 178 7.93 -7.91 -10.47
C PRO A 178 7.28 -6.54 -10.63
N ASN A 179 7.36 -5.74 -9.59
CA ASN A 179 6.82 -4.38 -9.56
C ASN A 179 7.50 -3.59 -8.43
N LEU A 180 7.35 -2.28 -8.46
CA LEU A 180 7.70 -1.41 -7.34
C LEU A 180 6.46 -0.70 -6.83
N ALA A 181 6.37 -0.53 -5.52
CA ALA A 181 5.35 0.31 -4.90
C ALA A 181 5.96 1.18 -3.81
N LEU A 182 5.70 2.48 -3.88
CA LEU A 182 6.00 3.40 -2.79
C LEU A 182 4.75 3.63 -1.95
N GLY A 183 4.91 3.74 -0.63
CA GLY A 183 3.79 3.93 0.29
C GLY A 183 4.13 4.98 1.33
N PRO A 184 3.41 6.10 1.43
CA PRO A 184 3.41 6.93 2.64
C PRO A 184 2.60 6.26 3.75
N ASN A 185 2.99 6.46 5.01
CA ASN A 185 2.23 5.98 6.15
C ASN A 185 0.84 6.62 6.24
N GLY A 186 -0.14 5.86 6.72
CA GLY A 186 -1.53 6.28 6.83
C GLY A 186 -1.98 6.68 8.24
N GLU A 187 -1.13 6.47 9.24
CA GLU A 187 -1.46 6.68 10.65
C GLU A 187 -1.06 8.07 11.14
N ARG A 188 -2.10 8.87 11.47
CA ARG A 188 -2.00 10.30 11.80
C ARG A 188 -1.21 10.60 13.07
N ARG A 189 -1.10 9.60 13.96
CA ARG A 189 -0.44 9.71 15.26
C ARG A 189 1.08 9.56 15.18
N HIS A 190 1.60 8.99 14.11
CA HIS A 190 3.02 8.83 13.91
C HIS A 190 3.61 9.99 13.11
N GLU A 191 4.93 10.15 13.20
CA GLU A 191 5.65 11.01 12.29
C GLU A 191 5.51 10.49 10.86
N PHE A 192 5.52 11.41 9.89
CA PHE A 192 5.40 11.04 8.49
C PHE A 192 6.59 10.17 8.07
N SER A 193 6.29 9.05 7.43
CA SER A 193 7.29 8.15 6.85
C SER A 193 6.78 7.63 5.52
N VAL A 194 7.73 7.23 4.67
CA VAL A 194 7.45 6.65 3.36
C VAL A 194 8.44 5.52 3.14
N PHE A 195 8.00 4.47 2.46
CA PHE A 195 8.85 3.33 2.12
C PHE A 195 8.59 2.89 0.68
N ILE A 196 9.50 2.11 0.11
CA ILE A 196 9.34 1.48 -1.21
C ILE A 196 9.58 -0.01 -1.09
N THR A 197 8.83 -0.81 -1.83
CA THR A 197 8.94 -2.26 -1.81
C THR A 197 8.84 -2.85 -3.20
N SER A 198 9.58 -3.93 -3.44
CA SER A 198 9.42 -4.83 -4.59
C SER A 198 8.60 -6.08 -4.28
N MET A 199 8.15 -6.22 -3.03
CA MET A 199 7.45 -7.39 -2.49
C MET A 199 6.08 -7.01 -1.93
N LEU A 200 5.23 -8.03 -1.74
CA LEU A 200 3.91 -7.88 -1.12
C LEU A 200 4.05 -7.22 0.27
N PRO A 201 3.43 -6.05 0.51
CA PRO A 201 3.53 -5.40 1.80
C PRO A 201 2.38 -5.78 2.74
N ASP A 202 2.70 -5.96 4.02
CA ASP A 202 1.71 -6.00 5.09
C ASP A 202 1.02 -4.64 5.29
N LEU A 203 -0.20 -4.63 5.83
CA LEU A 203 -0.92 -3.41 6.16
C LEU A 203 -0.13 -2.51 7.13
N GLU A 204 0.52 -3.10 8.13
CA GLU A 204 1.24 -2.38 9.17
C GLU A 204 2.74 -2.27 8.89
N MET A 205 3.18 -2.56 7.65
CA MET A 205 4.59 -2.48 7.25
C MET A 205 5.22 -1.10 7.56
N ILE A 206 4.47 -0.02 7.32
CA ILE A 206 4.77 1.34 7.82
C ILE A 206 3.47 2.04 8.22
N SER A 207 2.77 1.45 9.18
CA SER A 207 1.56 2.01 9.81
C SER A 207 0.44 2.40 8.82
N LYS A 208 -0.25 1.38 8.26
CA LYS A 208 -1.40 1.51 7.35
C LYS A 208 -1.09 2.25 6.04
N ALA A 209 0.10 2.00 5.49
CA ALA A 209 0.52 2.66 4.26
C ALA A 209 -0.46 2.45 3.10
N GLN A 210 -0.50 3.46 2.23
CA GLN A 210 -1.19 3.41 0.96
C GLN A 210 -0.17 3.23 -0.16
N TRP A 211 -0.09 2.03 -0.70
CA TRP A 211 0.86 1.62 -1.72
C TRP A 211 0.44 2.11 -3.10
N CYS A 212 1.24 3.00 -3.67
CA CYS A 212 1.15 3.53 -5.01
C CYS A 212 2.18 2.80 -5.89
N PRO A 213 1.75 1.85 -6.73
CA PRO A 213 2.66 1.08 -7.55
C PRO A 213 3.06 1.80 -8.83
N LEU A 214 4.25 1.49 -9.35
CA LEU A 214 4.73 1.97 -10.63
C LEU A 214 3.88 1.39 -11.77
N TYR A 215 3.64 0.07 -11.72
CA TYR A 215 2.82 -0.65 -12.67
C TYR A 215 1.60 -1.31 -12.01
N THR A 216 0.65 -1.72 -12.83
CA THR A 216 -0.39 -2.68 -12.44
C THR A 216 -0.44 -3.83 -13.44
N TRP A 217 -0.99 -4.95 -13.03
CA TRP A 217 -1.12 -6.17 -13.80
C TRP A 217 -2.60 -6.49 -14.03
N GLU A 218 -2.95 -6.74 -15.28
CA GLU A 218 -4.29 -7.09 -15.73
C GLU A 218 -4.26 -8.46 -16.35
N LYS A 219 -5.12 -9.36 -15.86
CA LYS A 219 -5.23 -10.70 -16.46
C LYS A 219 -5.79 -10.56 -17.87
N ILE A 220 -5.09 -11.14 -18.85
CA ILE A 220 -5.53 -11.21 -20.22
C ILE A 220 -6.67 -12.23 -20.26
N VAL A 221 -7.86 -11.77 -20.65
CA VAL A 221 -8.99 -12.67 -20.90
C VAL A 221 -8.98 -12.93 -22.39
N GLU A 222 -8.76 -14.18 -22.79
CA GLU A 222 -8.87 -14.62 -24.19
C GLU A 222 -10.33 -14.52 -24.63
N ASN A 223 -10.81 -13.32 -24.97
CA ASN A 223 -12.08 -13.13 -25.66
C ASN A 223 -12.08 -11.83 -26.47
N GLN A 224 -12.24 -12.03 -27.78
CA GLN A 224 -12.60 -11.09 -28.84
C GLN A 224 -11.52 -10.11 -29.31
N SER A 225 -10.92 -10.53 -30.44
CA SER A 225 -10.27 -9.70 -31.45
C SER A 225 -11.20 -8.58 -31.93
N ASP A 226 -11.15 -7.42 -31.28
CA ASP A 226 -11.45 -6.18 -31.98
C ASP A 226 -10.28 -5.95 -32.93
N GLY A 227 -10.53 -6.02 -34.25
CA GLY A 227 -9.57 -6.14 -35.36
C GLY A 227 -8.51 -5.03 -35.54
N GLY A 228 -7.97 -4.48 -34.45
CA GLY A 228 -6.67 -3.81 -34.40
C GLY A 228 -5.53 -4.82 -34.35
N PHE A 229 -4.31 -4.33 -34.53
CA PHE A 229 -3.09 -5.11 -34.41
C PHE A 229 -3.10 -5.83 -33.06
N ASP A 230 -3.27 -7.14 -33.08
CA ASP A 230 -3.46 -7.93 -31.87
C ASP A 230 -2.13 -8.02 -31.15
N LEU A 231 -1.86 -7.01 -30.32
CA LEU A 231 -0.72 -7.04 -29.44
C LEU A 231 -0.82 -8.31 -28.60
N ASP A 232 -2.03 -8.82 -28.24
CA ASP A 232 -2.31 -10.06 -27.49
C ASP A 232 -1.89 -11.35 -28.19
N ALA A 233 -1.59 -11.30 -29.49
CA ALA A 233 -0.98 -12.39 -30.21
C ALA A 233 0.55 -12.54 -29.98
N LEU A 234 1.20 -11.55 -29.35
CA LEU A 234 2.61 -11.68 -28.91
C LEU A 234 2.68 -12.64 -27.71
N GLY A 235 3.40 -13.75 -27.87
CA GLY A 235 3.58 -14.74 -26.82
C GLY A 235 4.15 -14.16 -25.53
N ASP A 236 3.84 -14.82 -24.41
CA ASP A 236 4.38 -14.44 -23.11
C ASP A 236 5.91 -14.48 -23.10
N ALA A 237 6.51 -13.54 -22.37
CA ALA A 237 7.95 -13.53 -22.20
C ALA A 237 8.40 -14.82 -21.45
N PRO A 238 9.59 -15.37 -21.78
CA PRO A 238 10.07 -16.62 -21.19
C PRO A 238 10.16 -16.54 -19.65
N ALA A 239 10.07 -17.70 -19.01
CA ALA A 239 9.71 -17.82 -17.59
C ALA A 239 10.71 -17.26 -16.55
N GLU A 240 11.83 -16.67 -16.95
CA GLU A 240 12.92 -16.24 -16.05
C GLU A 240 13.06 -14.71 -16.02
N TYR A 241 12.15 -14.03 -15.31
CA TYR A 241 12.32 -12.64 -14.85
C TYR A 241 12.44 -12.55 -13.32
N ALA A 242 12.75 -13.68 -12.68
CA ALA A 242 12.99 -13.78 -11.25
C ALA A 242 14.42 -13.31 -10.92
N GLY A 243 14.63 -12.00 -10.95
CA GLY A 243 15.86 -11.35 -10.49
C GLY A 243 15.52 -10.09 -9.71
N ASP A 244 16.43 -9.67 -8.84
CA ASP A 244 16.33 -8.36 -8.21
C ASP A 244 16.36 -7.28 -9.31
N LEU A 245 15.49 -6.26 -9.17
CA LEU A 245 15.39 -5.17 -10.14
C LEU A 245 16.67 -4.31 -10.07
N ASP A 246 17.37 -4.15 -11.18
CA ASP A 246 18.52 -3.27 -11.28
C ASP A 246 18.05 -1.83 -11.49
N LEU A 247 18.01 -1.04 -10.43
CA LEU A 247 17.52 0.34 -10.50
C LEU A 247 18.47 1.29 -11.23
N SER A 248 19.67 0.84 -11.63
CA SER A 248 20.57 1.63 -12.50
C SER A 248 20.14 1.65 -13.96
N ARG A 249 19.21 0.77 -14.37
CA ARG A 249 18.67 0.67 -15.72
C ARG A 249 17.15 0.93 -15.73
N PRO A 250 16.56 1.36 -16.86
CA PRO A 250 15.11 1.55 -16.96
C PRO A 250 14.34 0.27 -16.62
N LEU A 251 13.34 0.39 -15.76
CA LEU A 251 12.53 -0.76 -15.31
C LEU A 251 11.64 -1.30 -16.43
N GLU A 252 11.25 -0.43 -17.36
CA GLU A 252 10.46 -0.83 -18.51
C GLU A 252 11.16 -1.87 -19.41
N GLN A 253 12.50 -1.89 -19.41
CA GLN A 253 13.35 -2.81 -20.16
C GLN A 253 13.57 -4.14 -19.43
N GLN A 254 13.41 -4.14 -18.10
CA GLN A 254 13.63 -5.30 -17.25
C GLN A 254 12.34 -6.06 -16.96
N ILE A 255 11.22 -5.34 -16.86
CA ILE A 255 9.90 -5.92 -16.60
C ILE A 255 9.17 -6.03 -17.94
N PRO A 256 8.85 -7.25 -18.42
CA PRO A 256 8.09 -7.45 -19.65
C PRO A 256 6.72 -6.77 -19.63
N LEU A 257 6.22 -6.48 -20.83
CA LEU A 257 4.83 -6.08 -21.00
C LEU A 257 3.86 -7.23 -20.67
N ARG A 258 4.32 -8.49 -20.78
CA ARG A 258 3.53 -9.69 -20.49
C ARG A 258 4.29 -10.79 -19.79
N ILE A 259 3.63 -11.38 -18.80
CA ILE A 259 4.11 -12.51 -18.01
C ILE A 259 2.91 -13.36 -17.61
N ASP A 260 2.98 -14.67 -17.81
CA ASP A 260 2.00 -15.67 -17.33
C ASP A 260 0.51 -15.29 -17.54
N GLY A 261 0.15 -14.79 -18.73
CA GLY A 261 -1.21 -14.37 -19.05
C GLY A 261 -1.67 -13.05 -18.38
N TYR A 262 -0.74 -12.24 -17.87
CA TYR A 262 -0.99 -10.88 -17.40
C TYR A 262 -0.32 -9.84 -18.29
N ARG A 263 -1.00 -8.72 -18.50
CA ARG A 263 -0.47 -7.52 -19.15
C ARG A 263 -0.11 -6.46 -18.11
N ARG A 264 1.11 -5.93 -18.21
CA ARG A 264 1.55 -4.77 -17.44
C ARG A 264 0.90 -3.49 -17.97
N ARG A 265 0.45 -2.62 -17.07
CA ARG A 265 -0.05 -1.27 -17.35
C ARG A 265 0.73 -0.26 -16.51
N GLU A 266 1.00 0.91 -17.09
CA GLU A 266 1.51 2.04 -16.32
C GLU A 266 0.42 2.57 -15.38
N ASN A 267 0.79 2.99 -14.17
CA ASN A 267 -0.17 3.44 -13.18
C ASN A 267 -0.18 4.96 -12.95
N ILE A 268 0.89 5.66 -13.34
CA ILE A 268 0.89 7.13 -13.39
C ILE A 268 0.08 7.55 -14.61
N THR A 269 -0.84 8.50 -14.42
CA THR A 269 -1.76 8.92 -15.48
C THR A 269 -1.02 9.67 -16.61
N ASP A 270 -1.52 9.50 -17.84
CA ASP A 270 -0.95 10.22 -19.01
C ASP A 270 -1.07 11.73 -18.87
N ASP A 271 -2.14 12.22 -18.23
CA ASP A 271 -2.32 13.64 -17.97
C ASP A 271 -1.30 14.18 -16.96
N THR A 272 -0.91 13.37 -15.97
CA THR A 272 0.20 13.71 -15.07
C THR A 272 1.50 13.81 -15.86
N LEU A 273 1.81 12.83 -16.71
CA LEU A 273 3.01 12.86 -17.55
C LEU A 273 3.04 14.11 -18.44
N LYS A 274 1.94 14.40 -19.14
CA LYS A 274 1.80 15.62 -19.98
C LYS A 274 2.01 16.89 -19.15
N ALA A 275 1.46 16.96 -17.95
CA ALA A 275 1.59 18.12 -17.07
C ALA A 275 3.03 18.34 -16.60
N TYR A 276 3.76 17.27 -16.26
CA TYR A 276 5.18 17.35 -15.89
C TYR A 276 6.05 17.78 -17.07
N ARG A 277 5.89 17.14 -18.24
CA ARG A 277 6.62 17.50 -19.47
C ARG A 277 6.38 18.95 -19.86
N LYS A 278 5.13 19.42 -19.77
CA LYS A 278 4.77 20.82 -20.04
C LYS A 278 5.40 21.78 -19.04
N HIS A 279 5.36 21.46 -17.75
CA HIS A 279 5.90 22.33 -16.70
C HIS A 279 7.41 22.49 -16.78
N TYR A 280 8.14 21.40 -17.03
CA TYR A 280 9.61 21.41 -17.12
C TYR A 280 10.14 21.66 -18.54
N ALA A 281 9.25 21.81 -19.54
CA ALA A 281 9.59 21.95 -20.96
C ALA A 281 10.52 20.83 -21.47
N ASP A 282 10.30 19.60 -21.00
CA ASP A 282 11.14 18.44 -21.28
C ASP A 282 10.29 17.23 -21.66
N LEU A 283 10.39 16.78 -22.91
CA LEU A 283 9.67 15.61 -23.42
C LEU A 283 10.32 14.28 -23.02
N GLY A 284 11.57 14.30 -22.55
CA GLY A 284 12.32 13.13 -22.12
C GLY A 284 11.86 12.57 -20.77
N ILE A 285 11.15 13.38 -19.95
CA ILE A 285 10.59 12.92 -18.67
C ILE A 285 9.70 11.70 -18.88
N THR A 286 9.96 10.63 -18.15
CA THR A 286 9.15 9.40 -18.14
C THR A 286 8.27 9.31 -16.90
N LYS A 287 7.30 8.39 -16.89
CA LYS A 287 6.53 8.09 -15.68
C LYS A 287 7.40 7.49 -14.58
N GLU A 288 8.43 6.73 -14.96
CA GLU A 288 9.41 6.19 -14.03
C GLU A 288 10.19 7.32 -13.33
N ASP A 289 10.58 8.37 -14.05
CA ASP A 289 11.23 9.55 -13.43
C ASP A 289 10.31 10.27 -12.45
N ILE A 290 9.02 10.41 -12.78
CA ILE A 290 8.02 11.01 -11.89
C ILE A 290 7.86 10.17 -10.62
N PHE A 291 7.85 8.83 -10.75
CA PHE A 291 7.76 7.91 -9.62
C PHE A 291 8.93 8.11 -8.64
N PHE A 292 10.17 8.15 -9.13
CA PHE A 292 11.34 8.37 -8.30
C PHE A 292 11.45 9.81 -7.77
N TYR A 293 11.05 10.80 -8.56
CA TYR A 293 10.93 12.20 -8.12
C TYR A 293 10.02 12.30 -6.89
N ILE A 294 8.86 11.65 -6.91
CA ILE A 294 7.93 11.62 -5.76
C ILE A 294 8.62 10.99 -4.56
N TYR A 295 9.31 9.85 -4.75
CA TYR A 295 9.97 9.16 -3.66
C TYR A 295 11.03 10.04 -2.97
N ALA A 296 11.84 10.77 -3.74
CA ALA A 296 12.81 11.72 -3.19
C ALA A 296 12.15 12.91 -2.48
N LEU A 297 11.11 13.50 -3.09
CA LEU A 297 10.40 14.63 -2.49
C LEU A 297 9.78 14.26 -1.15
N LEU A 298 9.21 13.06 -1.04
CA LEU A 298 8.66 12.55 0.21
C LEU A 298 9.73 12.28 1.27
N HIS A 299 11.02 12.28 0.92
CA HIS A 299 12.16 12.28 1.87
C HIS A 299 12.70 13.68 2.19
N HIS A 300 12.33 14.70 1.42
CA HIS A 300 12.90 16.03 1.56
C HIS A 300 12.52 16.67 2.92
N PRO A 301 13.49 17.06 3.77
CA PRO A 301 13.22 17.59 5.11
C PRO A 301 12.32 18.82 5.10
N GLU A 302 12.56 19.75 4.18
CA GLU A 302 11.76 20.98 4.07
C GLU A 302 10.31 20.68 3.71
N TYR A 303 10.06 19.69 2.82
CA TYR A 303 8.71 19.29 2.44
C TYR A 303 7.98 18.68 3.64
N ARG A 304 8.65 17.77 4.37
CA ARG A 304 8.08 17.14 5.57
C ARG A 304 7.81 18.13 6.68
N GLN A 305 8.70 19.10 6.90
CA GLN A 305 8.56 20.12 7.92
C GLN A 305 7.45 21.11 7.57
N ARG A 306 7.46 21.64 6.34
CA ARG A 306 6.48 22.64 5.88
C ARG A 306 5.06 22.10 5.87
N PHE A 307 4.86 20.84 5.48
CA PHE A 307 3.53 20.23 5.34
C PHE A 307 3.24 19.15 6.39
N GLN A 308 3.91 19.19 7.54
CA GLN A 308 3.78 18.17 8.60
C GLN A 308 2.31 17.97 9.04
N ALA A 309 1.55 19.05 9.19
CA ALA A 309 0.14 19.01 9.59
C ALA A 309 -0.74 18.35 8.51
N ASP A 310 -0.47 18.64 7.24
CA ASP A 310 -1.21 18.10 6.10
C ASP A 310 -0.92 16.62 5.88
N LEU A 311 0.36 16.22 5.94
CA LEU A 311 0.82 14.84 5.81
C LEU A 311 0.24 13.90 6.88
N LYS A 312 -0.09 14.43 8.07
CA LYS A 312 -0.81 13.68 9.10
C LYS A 312 -2.30 13.50 8.80
N LYS A 313 -2.92 14.34 7.98
CA LYS A 313 -4.38 14.38 7.82
C LYS A 313 -4.86 13.76 6.51
N MET A 314 -4.03 13.79 5.46
CA MET A 314 -4.39 13.31 4.12
C MET A 314 -3.21 12.72 3.36
N LEU A 315 -3.50 12.05 2.25
CA LEU A 315 -2.46 11.56 1.35
C LEU A 315 -1.57 12.70 0.85
N PRO A 316 -0.28 12.42 0.59
CA PRO A 316 0.64 13.40 0.05
C PRO A 316 0.11 14.10 -1.20
N ARG A 317 0.38 15.40 -1.30
CA ARG A 317 0.17 16.19 -2.50
C ARG A 317 1.50 16.73 -2.99
N ILE A 318 1.76 16.57 -4.28
CA ILE A 318 3.10 16.65 -4.85
C ILE A 318 3.24 17.98 -5.61
N PRO A 319 4.00 18.96 -5.08
CA PRO A 319 4.40 20.12 -5.86
C PRO A 319 5.35 19.74 -6.99
N ARG A 320 5.47 20.62 -7.98
CA ARG A 320 6.53 20.56 -9.01
C ARG A 320 7.63 21.53 -8.61
N VAL A 321 8.76 21.01 -8.13
CA VAL A 321 9.88 21.83 -7.65
C VAL A 321 10.99 21.93 -8.72
N PRO A 322 11.84 22.96 -8.68
CA PRO A 322 13.04 23.02 -9.52
C PRO A 322 13.97 21.82 -9.28
N GLY A 323 14.79 21.46 -10.27
CA GLY A 323 15.74 20.34 -10.15
C GLY A 323 15.11 18.96 -10.26
N PHE A 324 14.06 18.80 -11.09
CA PHE A 324 13.33 17.54 -11.28
C PHE A 324 14.24 16.31 -11.45
N HIS A 325 15.23 16.41 -12.36
CA HIS A 325 16.15 15.32 -12.67
C HIS A 325 17.04 14.94 -11.49
N ASP A 326 17.46 15.91 -10.66
CA ASP A 326 18.24 15.63 -9.46
C ASP A 326 17.40 14.89 -8.43
N PHE A 327 16.15 15.31 -8.21
CA PHE A 327 15.21 14.60 -7.36
C PHE A 327 14.91 13.19 -7.88
N ALA A 328 14.68 13.02 -9.18
CA ALA A 328 14.47 11.70 -9.77
C ALA A 328 15.70 10.78 -9.59
N ALA A 329 16.90 11.30 -9.81
CA ALA A 329 18.15 10.55 -9.62
C ALA A 329 18.40 10.18 -8.15
N VAL A 330 18.16 11.11 -7.21
CA VAL A 330 18.24 10.83 -5.76
C VAL A 330 17.19 9.80 -5.36
N GLY A 331 15.97 9.91 -5.88
CA GLY A 331 14.88 9.00 -5.57
C GLY A 331 15.16 7.57 -6.03
N ARG A 332 15.76 7.43 -7.21
CA ARG A 332 16.22 6.14 -7.74
C ARG A 332 17.32 5.53 -6.86
N LYS A 333 18.31 6.32 -6.44
CA LYS A 333 19.37 5.86 -5.51
C LYS A 333 18.82 5.48 -4.13
N LEU A 334 17.87 6.24 -3.60
CA LEU A 334 17.20 5.91 -2.34
C LEU A 334 16.37 4.62 -2.47
N ALA A 335 15.71 4.43 -3.60
CA ALA A 335 14.97 3.20 -3.85
C ALA A 335 15.89 1.98 -3.93
N ASP A 336 17.02 2.09 -4.64
CA ASP A 336 18.06 1.06 -4.74
C ASP A 336 18.63 0.68 -3.38
N LEU A 337 18.82 1.65 -2.49
CA LEU A 337 19.30 1.41 -1.13
C LEU A 337 18.26 0.69 -0.23
N HIS A 338 16.97 0.89 -0.47
CA HIS A 338 15.90 0.45 0.45
C HIS A 338 15.29 -0.91 0.10
N ILE A 339 15.52 -1.42 -1.11
CA ILE A 339 15.00 -2.70 -1.63
C ILE A 339 16.03 -3.80 -1.39
#